data_AF-A0AAU2UVL9-F1
#
_entry.id   AF-A0AAU2UVL9-F1
#
_cell.length_a   1.000
_cell.length_b   1.000
_cell.length_c   1.000
_cell.angle_alpha   90.00
_cell.angle_beta   90.00
_cell.angle_gamma   90.00
#
_symmetry.space_group_name_H-M   'P 1'
#
loop_
_entity.id
_entity.type
_entity.pdbx_description
1 polymer ?
#
loop_
_entity_poly.entity_id
_entity_poly.type
_entity_poly.pdbx_seq_one_letter_code
_entity_poly.pdbx_strand_id
1 'polypeptide(L)'
;MTSGVLVLAATGFAQAASPDVAQSAASAVAFMKAQHDSGSRDWSHLCLSAVSQAWGGIDDRDTAAAAAEATTSRHHTTPPVGAPVWWPGVGSVGHVALSDGSGYVWSNDIVTDGSIDRVSIADLDAQWGDGSGDDWFWSDDLGGRTLPLDTSASGQEATSTNG
;
A
#
# COMPACT_ATOMS: atom_id res chain seq x y z
N MET A 1 -9.30 -47.57 42.12
CA MET A 1 -10.34 -47.77 41.09
C MET A 1 -11.31 -46.62 41.32
N THR A 2 -11.50 -45.64 40.45
CA THR A 2 -11.55 -45.66 38.99
C THR A 2 -11.27 -44.25 38.48
N SER A 3 -10.72 -44.19 37.27
CA SER A 3 -10.37 -43.01 36.48
C SER A 3 -11.48 -41.96 36.37
N GLY A 4 -11.09 -40.69 36.43
CA GLY A 4 -11.82 -39.59 35.81
C GLY A 4 -11.04 -39.13 34.58
N VAL A 5 -11.61 -39.35 33.40
CA VAL A 5 -11.08 -38.93 32.10
C VAL A 5 -11.66 -37.57 31.73
N LEU A 6 -10.76 -36.63 31.41
CA LEU A 6 -10.76 -35.62 30.34
C LEU A 6 -12.08 -34.92 29.94
N VAL A 7 -12.09 -33.58 30.01
CA VAL A 7 -12.63 -32.73 28.93
C VAL A 7 -11.67 -31.57 28.67
N LEU A 8 -11.42 -31.36 27.39
CA LEU A 8 -10.45 -30.47 26.77
C LEU A 8 -10.86 -28.99 26.93
N ALA A 9 -9.92 -28.15 27.36
CA ALA A 9 -9.95 -26.73 27.02
C ALA A 9 -9.00 -26.53 25.84
N ALA A 10 -9.56 -26.62 24.64
CA ALA A 10 -8.93 -26.05 23.46
C ALA A 10 -9.05 -24.53 23.56
N THR A 11 -7.94 -23.85 23.81
CA THR A 11 -7.79 -22.45 23.38
C THR A 11 -6.63 -22.48 22.40
N GLY A 12 -7.00 -22.45 21.12
CA GLY A 12 -6.06 -22.58 20.03
C GLY A 12 -4.97 -21.53 20.17
N PHE A 13 -3.73 -22.00 20.21
CA PHE A 13 -2.63 -21.18 19.73
C PHE A 13 -2.97 -20.84 18.28
N ALA A 14 -3.14 -19.55 18.03
CA ALA A 14 -3.31 -19.00 16.71
C ALA A 14 -2.36 -19.72 15.76
N GLN A 15 -2.94 -20.32 14.72
CA GLN A 15 -2.24 -20.88 13.58
C GLN A 15 -1.08 -19.95 13.25
N ALA A 16 0.15 -20.45 13.37
CA ALA A 16 1.31 -19.76 12.81
C ALA A 16 0.98 -19.49 11.35
N ALA A 17 0.71 -18.22 11.01
CA ALA A 17 0.59 -17.78 9.65
C ALA A 17 1.90 -18.21 8.96
N SER A 18 1.78 -19.08 7.97
CA SER A 18 2.90 -19.54 7.17
C SER A 18 3.74 -18.33 6.72
N PRO A 19 5.07 -18.45 6.58
CA PRO A 19 5.93 -17.37 6.08
C PRO A 19 5.67 -16.98 4.61
N ASP A 20 4.54 -17.40 4.05
CA ASP A 20 4.13 -17.31 2.66
C ASP A 20 2.61 -17.04 2.57
N VAL A 21 2.09 -16.16 3.44
CA VAL A 21 1.03 -15.26 2.96
C VAL A 21 1.73 -14.39 1.93
N ALA A 22 1.83 -14.90 0.70
CA ALA A 22 2.51 -14.26 -0.41
C ALA A 22 2.16 -12.76 -0.39
N GLN A 23 3.16 -11.88 -0.38
CA GLN A 23 2.94 -10.44 -0.42
C GLN A 23 1.83 -10.14 -1.43
N SER A 24 0.72 -9.61 -0.94
CA SER A 24 -0.48 -9.31 -1.70
C SER A 24 -0.89 -7.86 -1.46
N ALA A 25 -1.65 -7.28 -2.38
CA ALA A 25 -2.22 -5.94 -2.22
C ALA A 25 -2.94 -5.77 -0.87
N ALA A 26 -3.74 -6.76 -0.48
CA ALA A 26 -4.45 -6.74 0.81
C ALA A 26 -3.49 -6.72 2.01
N SER A 27 -2.42 -7.51 1.97
CA SER A 27 -1.41 -7.51 3.05
C SER A 27 -0.62 -6.20 3.13
N ALA A 28 -0.31 -5.58 1.98
CA ALA A 28 0.38 -4.31 1.92
C ALA A 28 -0.48 -3.19 2.52
N VAL A 29 -1.77 -3.12 2.15
CA VAL A 29 -2.72 -2.16 2.73
C VAL A 29 -2.94 -2.43 4.22
N ALA A 30 -3.04 -3.69 4.64
CA ALA A 30 -3.17 -4.05 6.05
C ALA A 30 -1.95 -3.60 6.87
N PHE A 31 -0.74 -3.70 6.33
CA PHE A 31 0.47 -3.17 6.97
C PHE A 31 0.37 -1.65 7.19
N MET A 32 0.04 -0.89 6.14
CA MET A 32 -0.08 0.57 6.23
C MET A 32 -1.15 1.00 7.24
N LYS A 33 -2.29 0.32 7.22
CA LYS A 33 -3.36 0.54 8.20
C LYS A 33 -2.90 0.22 9.62
N ALA A 34 -2.15 -0.85 9.84
CA ALA A 34 -1.62 -1.18 11.17
C ALA A 34 -0.66 -0.10 11.68
N GLN A 35 0.15 0.52 10.81
CA GLN A 35 0.99 1.67 11.17
C GLN A 35 0.15 2.87 11.59
N HIS A 36 -0.89 3.21 10.83
CA HIS A 36 -1.85 4.25 11.19
C HIS A 36 -2.52 3.98 12.55
N ASP A 37 -3.10 2.78 12.72
CA ASP A 37 -3.85 2.38 13.91
C ASP A 37 -2.95 2.33 15.16
N SER A 38 -1.65 2.06 15.00
CA SER A 38 -0.67 2.10 16.11
C SER A 38 -0.39 3.51 16.63
N GLY A 39 -0.67 4.55 15.82
CA GLY A 39 -0.30 5.93 16.11
C GLY A 39 1.21 6.21 16.03
N SER A 40 2.00 5.33 15.38
CA SER A 40 3.44 5.54 15.18
C SER A 40 3.71 6.86 14.46
N ARG A 41 4.81 7.50 14.87
CA ARG A 41 5.35 8.75 14.29
C ARG A 41 6.72 8.52 13.63
N ASP A 42 7.10 7.26 13.42
CA ASP A 42 8.44 6.89 12.98
C ASP A 42 8.61 6.96 11.46
N TRP A 43 7.59 7.42 10.73
CA TRP A 43 7.56 7.44 9.26
C TRP A 43 7.93 8.79 8.65
N SER A 44 8.50 9.72 9.43
CA SER A 44 8.82 11.06 8.93
C SER A 44 9.90 10.99 7.85
N HIS A 45 9.59 11.52 6.67
CA HIS A 45 10.40 11.48 5.45
C HIS A 45 10.72 10.06 4.92
N LEU A 46 9.93 9.06 5.31
CA LEU A 46 10.16 7.65 4.95
C LEU A 46 9.06 7.07 4.04
N CYS A 47 8.52 7.89 3.12
CA CYS A 47 7.44 7.50 2.21
C CYS A 47 7.78 6.23 1.41
N LEU A 48 8.96 6.19 0.78
CA LEU A 48 9.43 5.04 0.03
C LEU A 48 9.67 3.84 0.94
N SER A 49 10.28 4.03 2.12
CA SER A 49 10.52 2.93 3.06
C SER A 49 9.23 2.34 3.60
N ALA A 50 8.18 3.14 3.79
CA ALA A 50 6.87 2.65 4.22
C ALA A 50 6.23 1.77 3.14
N VAL A 51 6.18 2.26 1.90
CA VAL A 51 5.62 1.51 0.76
C VAL A 51 6.45 0.27 0.45
N SER A 52 7.78 0.37 0.51
CA SER A 52 8.70 -0.75 0.36
C SER A 52 8.47 -1.81 1.44
N GLN A 53 8.36 -1.42 2.71
CA GLN A 53 8.08 -2.36 3.82
C GLN A 53 6.71 -3.02 3.73
N ALA A 54 5.68 -2.29 3.25
CA ALA A 54 4.38 -2.88 2.95
C ALA A 54 4.48 -4.03 1.93
N TRP A 55 5.47 -3.96 1.04
CA TRP A 55 5.80 -4.98 0.05
C TRP A 55 7.00 -5.87 0.44
N GLY A 56 7.39 -5.90 1.71
CA GLY A 56 8.45 -6.79 2.22
C GLY A 56 9.88 -6.24 2.08
N GLY A 57 10.04 -4.93 1.93
CA GLY A 57 11.35 -4.26 1.87
C GLY A 57 12.04 -4.42 0.51
N ILE A 58 11.28 -4.36 -0.59
CA ILE A 58 11.75 -4.71 -1.94
C ILE A 58 12.43 -3.56 -2.70
N ASP A 59 12.36 -2.33 -2.18
CA ASP A 59 13.07 -1.17 -2.72
C ASP A 59 13.90 -0.50 -1.62
N ASP A 60 15.18 -0.26 -1.91
CA ASP A 60 16.20 0.27 -1.00
C ASP A 60 16.79 1.61 -1.47
N ARG A 61 16.19 2.25 -2.47
CA ARG A 61 16.64 3.56 -2.97
C ARG A 61 16.43 4.66 -1.94
N ASP A 62 17.23 5.72 -2.07
CA ASP A 62 17.23 6.85 -1.14
C ASP A 62 16.02 7.79 -1.31
N THR A 63 15.37 7.83 -2.49
CA THR A 63 14.31 8.80 -2.79
C THR A 63 13.18 8.18 -3.61
N ALA A 64 11.97 8.68 -3.39
CA ALA A 64 10.80 8.27 -4.17
C ALA A 64 10.93 8.68 -5.65
N ALA A 65 11.54 9.82 -5.95
CA ALA A 65 11.84 10.22 -7.33
C ALA A 65 12.77 9.21 -8.05
N ALA A 66 13.83 8.75 -7.39
CA ALA A 66 14.71 7.73 -7.96
C ALA A 66 14.01 6.37 -8.18
N ALA A 67 13.11 5.98 -7.26
CA ALA A 67 12.30 4.77 -7.43
C ALA A 67 11.26 4.93 -8.56
N ALA A 68 10.62 6.09 -8.66
CA ALA A 68 9.70 6.44 -9.75
C ALA A 68 10.37 6.36 -11.13
N GLU A 69 11.62 6.82 -11.26
CA GLU A 69 12.39 6.68 -12.51
C GLU A 69 12.75 5.24 -12.87
N ALA A 70 12.81 4.34 -11.87
CA ALA A 70 13.08 2.93 -12.09
C ALA A 70 11.83 2.13 -12.50
N THR A 71 10.63 2.71 -12.37
CA THR A 71 9.38 2.07 -12.78
C THR A 71 9.33 1.84 -14.28
N THR A 72 8.73 0.74 -14.69
CA THR A 72 8.62 0.35 -16.11
C THR A 72 7.21 0.49 -16.67
N SER A 73 6.20 0.41 -15.80
CA SER A 73 4.79 0.56 -16.14
C SER A 73 4.20 1.77 -15.41
N ARG A 74 3.74 2.78 -16.16
CA ARG A 74 3.13 3.99 -15.59
C ARG A 74 1.70 4.14 -16.10
N HIS A 75 0.78 4.45 -15.18
CA HIS A 75 -0.64 4.56 -15.45
C HIS A 75 -1.24 5.81 -14.79
N HIS A 76 -2.16 6.48 -15.48
CA HIS A 76 -2.84 7.70 -15.04
C HIS A 76 -4.35 7.51 -14.82
N THR A 77 -4.76 6.27 -14.54
CA THR A 77 -6.14 5.90 -14.21
C THR A 77 -6.29 5.71 -12.71
N THR A 78 -7.50 5.36 -12.25
CA THR A 78 -7.74 4.95 -10.86
C THR A 78 -6.78 3.83 -10.46
N PRO A 79 -5.91 4.03 -9.46
CA PRO A 79 -4.95 3.01 -9.05
C PRO A 79 -5.66 1.82 -8.36
N PRO A 80 -5.32 0.57 -8.70
CA PRO A 80 -5.86 -0.61 -8.00
C PRO A 80 -5.31 -0.70 -6.58
N VAL A 81 -5.87 -1.61 -5.77
CA VAL A 81 -5.44 -1.79 -4.38
C VAL A 81 -3.97 -2.24 -4.36
N GLY A 82 -3.18 -1.65 -3.45
CA GLY A 82 -1.77 -1.97 -3.26
C GLY A 82 -0.82 -1.33 -4.28
N ALA A 83 -1.34 -0.59 -5.27
CA ALA A 83 -0.49 0.09 -6.23
C ALA A 83 0.32 1.21 -5.54
N PRO A 84 1.65 1.29 -5.76
CA PRO A 84 2.40 2.50 -5.45
C PRO A 84 1.93 3.64 -6.37
N VAL A 85 1.63 4.78 -5.76
CA VAL A 85 1.23 6.04 -6.42
C VAL A 85 2.33 7.06 -6.19
N TRP A 86 2.79 7.69 -7.27
CA TRP A 86 4.02 8.47 -7.33
C TRP A 86 3.72 9.93 -7.66
N TRP A 87 4.36 10.83 -6.94
CA TRP A 87 4.45 12.27 -7.25
C TRP A 87 5.94 12.65 -7.34
N PRO A 88 6.62 12.34 -8.47
CA PRO A 88 8.07 12.53 -8.59
C PRO A 88 8.50 14.00 -8.53
N GLY A 89 7.61 14.93 -8.91
CA GLY A 89 7.87 16.37 -8.91
C GLY A 89 7.80 17.06 -7.54
N VAL A 90 7.39 16.35 -6.49
CA VAL A 90 7.27 16.94 -5.14
C VAL A 90 8.64 17.09 -4.50
N GLY A 91 9.09 18.34 -4.37
CA GLY A 91 10.41 18.66 -3.82
C GLY A 91 11.54 18.02 -4.62
N SER A 92 12.69 17.76 -3.97
CA SER A 92 13.84 17.09 -4.62
C SER A 92 13.85 15.57 -4.43
N VAL A 93 12.98 15.03 -3.57
CA VAL A 93 12.96 13.60 -3.19
C VAL A 93 11.76 12.85 -3.76
N GLY A 94 10.78 13.56 -4.31
CA GLY A 94 9.50 12.99 -4.75
C GLY A 94 8.65 12.49 -3.58
N HIS A 95 7.47 11.96 -3.89
CA HIS A 95 6.61 11.30 -2.91
C HIS A 95 6.02 10.02 -3.46
N VAL A 96 5.79 9.05 -2.57
CA VAL A 96 5.09 7.80 -2.92
C VAL A 96 4.12 7.41 -1.81
N ALA A 97 2.98 6.86 -2.20
CA ALA A 97 1.97 6.37 -1.28
C ALA A 97 1.37 5.04 -1.78
N LEU A 98 0.67 4.32 -0.92
CA LEU A 98 0.06 3.02 -1.27
C LEU A 98 -1.45 3.18 -1.49
N SER A 99 -1.94 2.86 -2.68
CA SER A 99 -3.37 2.91 -3.00
C SER A 99 -4.19 1.90 -2.20
N ASP A 100 -5.37 2.32 -1.74
CA ASP A 100 -6.39 1.42 -1.20
C ASP A 100 -7.44 0.98 -2.24
N GLY A 101 -7.30 1.41 -3.50
CA GLY A 101 -8.18 1.07 -4.62
C GLY A 101 -9.45 1.92 -4.73
N SER A 102 -9.70 2.86 -3.81
CA SER A 102 -10.94 3.66 -3.76
C SER A 102 -10.73 5.14 -4.08
N GLY A 103 -9.61 5.49 -4.72
CA GLY A 103 -9.18 6.88 -4.94
C GLY A 103 -8.49 7.51 -3.72
N TYR A 104 -8.14 6.68 -2.72
CA TYR A 104 -7.38 7.09 -1.54
C TYR A 104 -6.06 6.33 -1.50
N VAL A 105 -5.11 6.91 -0.79
CA VAL A 105 -3.80 6.33 -0.51
C VAL A 105 -3.49 6.37 0.98
N TRP A 106 -2.67 5.43 1.42
CA TRP A 106 -1.98 5.49 2.71
C TRP A 106 -0.62 6.15 2.51
N SER A 107 -0.41 7.24 3.23
CA SER A 107 0.74 8.12 3.02
C SER A 107 1.24 8.72 4.33
N ASN A 108 2.53 8.99 4.42
CA ASN A 108 3.13 9.67 5.57
C ASN A 108 3.15 11.19 5.37
N ASP A 109 3.23 11.94 6.48
CA ASP A 109 3.55 13.37 6.53
C ASP A 109 2.54 14.33 5.86
N ILE A 110 1.36 13.85 5.48
CA ILE A 110 0.35 14.67 4.81
C ILE A 110 -0.57 15.36 5.81
N VAL A 111 -1.20 14.57 6.69
CA VAL A 111 -2.11 15.08 7.71
C VAL A 111 -1.35 15.36 8.99
N THR A 112 -0.48 14.43 9.38
CA THR A 112 0.39 14.61 10.54
C THR A 112 1.81 14.13 10.25
N ASP A 113 2.80 14.92 10.69
CA ASP A 113 4.21 14.56 10.60
C ASP A 113 4.49 13.22 11.28
N GLY A 114 5.21 12.36 10.56
CA GLY A 114 5.64 11.05 10.98
C GLY A 114 4.60 9.93 10.95
N SER A 115 3.33 10.21 10.70
CA SER A 115 2.29 9.17 10.69
C SER A 115 1.83 8.79 9.31
N ILE A 116 1.51 7.50 9.17
CA ILE A 116 0.71 7.01 8.06
C ILE A 116 -0.74 7.43 8.27
N ASP A 117 -1.29 8.16 7.32
CA ASP A 117 -2.67 8.62 7.28
C ASP A 117 -3.32 8.25 5.94
N ARG A 118 -4.64 8.08 5.95
CA ARG A 118 -5.42 7.83 4.74
C ARG A 118 -5.84 9.16 4.13
N VAL A 119 -5.41 9.42 2.90
CA VAL A 119 -5.63 10.70 2.21
C VAL A 119 -6.19 10.49 0.81
N SER A 120 -6.98 11.46 0.34
CA SER A 120 -7.53 11.45 -1.01
C SER A 120 -6.44 11.76 -2.03
N ILE A 121 -6.38 11.01 -3.14
CA ILE A 121 -5.49 11.33 -4.26
C ILE A 121 -5.84 12.70 -4.84
N ALA A 122 -7.13 13.04 -4.93
CA ALA A 122 -7.57 14.33 -5.44
C ALA A 122 -7.11 15.51 -4.57
N ASP A 123 -7.05 15.33 -3.24
CA ASP A 123 -6.57 16.37 -2.34
C ASP A 123 -5.05 16.57 -2.48
N LEU A 124 -4.29 15.50 -2.69
CA LEU A 124 -2.86 15.56 -2.97
C LEU A 124 -2.57 16.19 -4.33
N ASP A 125 -3.33 15.82 -5.37
CA ASP A 125 -3.22 16.41 -6.70
C ASP A 125 -3.52 17.92 -6.66
N ALA A 126 -4.54 18.35 -5.92
CA ALA A 126 -4.83 19.76 -5.74
C ALA A 126 -3.76 20.51 -4.90
N GLN A 127 -3.04 19.81 -4.01
CA GLN A 127 -2.01 20.40 -3.17
C GLN A 127 -0.66 20.55 -3.88
N TRP A 128 -0.30 19.58 -4.73
CA TRP A 128 1.04 19.48 -5.31
C TRP A 128 1.08 19.58 -6.83
N GLY A 129 0.01 19.17 -7.50
CA GLY A 129 -0.12 19.30 -8.94
C GLY A 129 -0.68 20.66 -9.34
N ASP A 130 -0.83 20.86 -10.64
CA ASP A 130 -1.60 21.97 -11.20
C ASP A 130 -3.13 21.72 -11.22
N GLY A 131 -3.57 20.57 -10.68
CA GLY A 131 -4.96 20.12 -10.65
C GLY A 131 -5.43 19.45 -11.94
N SER A 132 -4.52 19.13 -12.88
CA SER A 132 -4.81 18.39 -14.11
C SER A 132 -4.87 16.87 -13.92
N GLY A 133 -4.32 16.34 -12.84
CA GLY A 133 -4.16 14.89 -12.61
C GLY A 133 -2.98 14.25 -13.35
N ASP A 134 -2.17 15.02 -14.09
CA ASP A 134 -1.06 14.51 -14.89
C ASP A 134 0.30 14.49 -14.14
N ASP A 135 0.39 15.16 -12.98
CA ASP A 135 1.62 15.26 -12.18
C ASP A 135 1.92 14.02 -11.32
N TRP A 136 1.03 13.03 -11.36
CA TRP A 136 1.16 11.77 -10.65
C TRP A 136 0.83 10.56 -11.53
N PHE A 137 1.37 9.40 -11.16
CA PHE A 137 1.06 8.14 -11.82
C PHE A 137 1.08 7.00 -10.81
N TRP A 138 0.50 5.86 -11.15
CA TRP A 138 0.71 4.60 -10.42
C TRP A 138 1.46 3.59 -11.27
N SER A 139 2.17 2.67 -10.62
CA SER A 139 2.88 1.58 -11.30
C SER A 139 2.42 0.21 -10.83
N ASP A 140 2.52 -0.77 -11.72
CA ASP A 140 2.35 -2.19 -11.36
C ASP A 140 3.65 -2.83 -10.86
N ASP A 141 4.74 -2.05 -10.78
CA ASP A 141 6.05 -2.50 -10.37
C ASP A 141 6.70 -1.59 -9.31
N LEU A 142 7.53 -2.20 -8.47
CA LEU A 142 8.37 -1.55 -7.45
C LEU A 142 9.63 -2.39 -7.24
N GLY A 143 10.80 -1.76 -7.08
CA GLY A 143 12.06 -2.50 -6.84
C GLY A 143 12.43 -3.48 -7.95
N GLY A 144 11.98 -3.26 -9.19
CA GLY A 144 12.19 -4.16 -10.32
C GLY A 144 11.32 -5.43 -10.30
N ARG A 145 10.25 -5.47 -9.50
CA ARG A 145 9.30 -6.57 -9.42
C ARG A 145 7.89 -6.10 -9.76
N THR A 146 7.19 -6.84 -10.61
CA THR A 146 5.74 -6.69 -10.77
C THR A 146 5.03 -7.12 -9.48
N LEU A 147 4.09 -6.29 -9.03
CA LEU A 147 3.32 -6.47 -7.81
C LEU A 147 2.01 -7.22 -8.12
N PRO A 148 1.59 -8.16 -7.27
CA PRO A 148 0.28 -8.80 -7.37
C PRO A 148 -0.81 -7.87 -6.85
N LEU A 149 -1.15 -6.86 -7.66
CA LEU A 149 -2.18 -5.86 -7.37
C LEU A 149 -3.58 -6.45 -7.47
N ASP A 150 -4.52 -5.94 -6.67
CA ASP A 150 -5.92 -6.34 -6.76
C ASP A 150 -6.71 -5.31 -7.59
N THR A 151 -6.96 -5.67 -8.85
CA THR A 151 -7.72 -4.87 -9.83
C THR A 151 -9.23 -5.03 -9.69
N SER A 152 -9.70 -5.91 -8.78
CA SER A 152 -11.13 -6.19 -8.59
C SER A 152 -11.88 -5.00 -7.97
N ALA A 153 -11.17 -4.09 -7.28
CA ALA A 153 -11.74 -2.85 -6.74
C ALA A 153 -11.86 -1.72 -7.78
N SER A 154 -11.03 -1.74 -8.83
CA SER A 154 -11.00 -0.73 -9.89
C SER A 154 -11.99 -1.00 -11.05
N GLY A 155 -12.73 -2.11 -11.00
CA GLY A 155 -13.67 -2.49 -12.06
C GLY A 155 -14.74 -3.49 -11.62
N GLN A 156 -15.79 -3.01 -10.95
CA GLN A 156 -17.11 -3.61 -11.17
C GLN A 156 -17.73 -2.98 -12.43
N GLU A 157 -17.23 -3.37 -13.60
CA GLU A 157 -18.03 -3.36 -14.83
C GLU A 157 -17.83 -4.69 -15.59
N ALA A 158 -18.96 -5.37 -15.77
CA ALA A 158 -19.26 -6.42 -16.73
C ALA A 158 -18.44 -7.73 -16.71
N THR A 159 -18.93 -8.72 -15.95
CA THR A 159 -19.31 -10.01 -16.55
C THR A 159 -20.53 -10.59 -15.82
N SER A 160 -21.70 -10.04 -16.14
CA SER A 160 -22.91 -10.85 -16.20
C SER A 160 -22.91 -11.55 -17.56
N THR A 161 -22.57 -12.83 -17.61
CA THR A 161 -23.05 -13.71 -18.68
C THR A 161 -23.35 -15.09 -18.11
N ASN A 162 -24.65 -15.38 -18.08
CA ASN A 162 -25.26 -16.69 -17.92
C ASN A 162 -24.79 -17.69 -19.00
N GLY A 163 -24.76 -18.97 -18.65
CA GLY A 163 -24.69 -20.09 -19.57
C GLY A 163 -24.55 -21.42 -18.85
#